data_AF-A0A6G3T1M9-F1
#
_entry.id   AF-A0A6G3T1M9-F1
#
_cell.length_a   1.000
_cell.length_b   1.000
_cell.length_c   1.000
_cell.angle_alpha   90.00
_cell.angle_beta   90.00
_cell.angle_gamma   90.00
#
_symmetry.space_group_name_H-M   'P 1'
#
loop_
_entity.id
_entity.type
_entity.pdbx_description
1 polymer ?
#
loop_
_entity_poly.entity_id
_entity_poly.type
_entity_poly.pdbx_seq_one_letter_code
_entity_poly.pdbx_strand_id
1 'polypeptide(L)'
;RLAARVAGQVHEAARRCLGPGQGELDRTTFEEIFPWRTGWASAVLTEGLLVPAGAGYRFAHEELGDWVQGAHLDLDAALRSLVHRWHRGRGGTVRPASTEGEPRSLPVPRHRIGPVIQAMVLLGRRQGTAALAHRMADLIEALDRLWTDGGPRDEDAAWWAAHLLNGSLLRVADARPYLGVLRVLAGRITRRSAAPDGPGDLGAYGEFGPWFWRRLRLPEEDRIDLLRRLVPADGLPRTDGDERYLDAVARRLALDAPAVQPLLCRWFTDERPLLVGPDAPDVPLRPTVAAAAQALLYARRDLALDELTDALIA
;
A
#
# COMPACT_ATOMS: atom_id res chain seq x y z
N ARG A 1 3.80 11.36 37.36
CA ARG A 1 3.59 9.99 37.90
C ARG A 1 2.27 9.38 37.41
N LEU A 2 1.14 10.09 37.52
CA LEU A 2 -0.17 9.61 37.04
C LEU A 2 -0.21 9.35 35.52
N ALA A 3 0.25 10.31 34.71
CA ALA A 3 0.28 10.17 33.25
C ALA A 3 1.06 8.93 32.75
N ALA A 4 2.20 8.62 33.39
CA ALA A 4 2.99 7.43 33.06
C ALA A 4 2.25 6.12 33.39
N ARG A 5 1.49 6.11 34.50
CA ARG A 5 0.65 4.96 34.88
C ARG A 5 -0.48 4.75 33.88
N VAL A 6 -1.17 5.83 33.48
CA VAL A 6 -2.23 5.78 32.47
C VAL A 6 -1.68 5.28 31.14
N ALA A 7 -0.57 5.85 30.66
CA ALA A 7 0.11 5.36 29.46
C ALA A 7 0.43 3.86 29.57
N GLY A 8 0.99 3.40 30.70
CA GLY A 8 1.26 1.98 30.93
C GLY A 8 0.01 1.10 30.83
N GLN A 9 -1.11 1.54 31.41
CA GLN A 9 -2.40 0.82 31.33
C GLN A 9 -2.95 0.78 29.90
N VAL A 10 -2.84 1.87 29.15
CA VAL A 10 -3.24 1.91 27.73
C VAL A 10 -2.42 0.95 26.89
N HIS A 11 -1.10 0.89 27.11
CA HIS A 11 -0.24 -0.06 26.42
C HIS A 11 -0.56 -1.51 26.78
N GLU A 12 -0.93 -1.80 28.04
CA GLU A 12 -1.38 -3.14 28.44
C GLU A 12 -2.72 -3.50 27.79
N ALA A 13 -3.69 -2.59 27.78
CA ALA A 13 -4.98 -2.80 27.10
C ALA A 13 -4.78 -3.11 25.62
N ALA A 14 -3.92 -2.36 24.94
CA ALA A 14 -3.59 -2.60 23.54
C ALA A 14 -2.94 -3.97 23.30
N ARG A 15 -2.04 -4.44 24.17
CA ARG A 15 -1.48 -5.80 24.09
C ARG A 15 -2.57 -6.87 24.19
N ARG A 16 -3.50 -6.71 25.14
CA ARG A 16 -4.59 -7.66 25.35
C ARG A 16 -5.58 -7.70 24.18
N CYS A 17 -5.83 -6.55 23.53
CA CYS A 17 -6.64 -6.47 22.31
C CYS A 17 -6.04 -7.24 21.11
N LEU A 18 -4.74 -7.52 21.09
CA LEU A 18 -4.11 -8.33 20.02
C LEU A 18 -4.33 -9.83 20.18
N GLY A 19 -4.85 -10.27 21.33
CA GLY A 19 -5.22 -11.65 21.59
C GLY A 19 -6.43 -12.11 20.75
N PRO A 20 -6.97 -13.31 21.03
CA PRO A 20 -8.04 -13.94 20.25
C PRO A 20 -9.35 -13.14 20.17
N GLY A 21 -9.50 -12.06 20.95
CA GLY A 21 -10.66 -11.16 20.99
C GLY A 21 -10.80 -10.20 19.80
N GLN A 22 -10.08 -10.40 18.69
CA GLN A 22 -10.25 -9.65 17.43
C GLN A 22 -10.19 -8.12 17.58
N GLY A 23 -9.41 -7.60 18.53
CA GLY A 23 -9.31 -6.15 18.79
C GLY A 23 -10.20 -5.64 19.92
N GLU A 24 -11.07 -6.48 20.49
CA GLU A 24 -11.86 -6.18 21.67
C GLU A 24 -11.15 -6.63 22.96
N LEU A 25 -11.35 -5.85 24.02
CA LEU A 25 -10.98 -6.16 25.39
C LEU A 25 -12.23 -6.69 26.10
N ASP A 26 -12.20 -7.93 26.58
CA ASP A 26 -13.32 -8.47 27.34
C ASP A 26 -13.52 -7.70 28.67
N ARG A 27 -14.71 -7.83 29.26
CA ARG A 27 -15.07 -7.07 30.48
C ARG A 27 -14.17 -7.39 31.67
N THR A 28 -13.70 -8.63 31.78
CA THR A 28 -12.85 -9.04 32.90
C THR A 28 -11.47 -8.42 32.79
N THR A 29 -10.85 -8.49 31.61
CA THR A 29 -9.57 -7.84 31.35
C THR A 29 -9.68 -6.31 31.43
N PHE A 30 -10.80 -5.71 31.01
CA PHE A 30 -11.03 -4.28 31.16
C PHE A 30 -11.02 -3.86 32.64
N GLU A 31 -11.76 -4.55 33.50
CA GLU A 31 -11.82 -4.23 34.94
C GLU A 31 -10.48 -4.45 35.65
N GLU A 32 -9.70 -5.45 35.22
CA GLU A 32 -8.33 -5.66 35.73
C GLU A 32 -7.42 -4.45 35.45
N ILE A 33 -7.51 -3.88 34.24
CA ILE A 33 -6.65 -2.76 33.82
C ILE A 33 -7.18 -1.42 34.33
N PHE A 34 -8.50 -1.22 34.33
CA PHE A 34 -9.18 0.01 34.72
C PHE A 34 -10.27 -0.27 35.78
N PRO A 35 -9.92 -0.36 37.07
CA PRO A 35 -10.90 -0.80 38.07
C PRO A 35 -12.01 0.24 38.33
N TRP A 36 -13.28 -0.21 38.37
CA TRP A 36 -14.45 0.59 38.74
C TRP A 36 -14.29 1.22 40.13
N ARG A 37 -13.79 0.44 41.09
CA ARG A 37 -13.60 0.88 42.50
C ARG A 37 -12.72 2.13 42.66
N THR A 38 -11.88 2.41 41.68
CA THR A 38 -10.96 3.55 41.67
C THR A 38 -11.43 4.70 40.77
N GLY A 39 -12.58 4.56 40.10
CA GLY A 39 -13.10 5.55 39.14
C GLY A 39 -12.44 5.54 37.76
N TRP A 40 -11.39 4.72 37.54
CA TRP A 40 -10.66 4.67 36.27
C TRP A 40 -11.50 4.22 35.10
N ALA A 41 -12.33 3.18 35.26
CA ALA A 41 -13.26 2.72 34.22
C ALA A 41 -14.18 3.85 33.75
N SER A 42 -14.80 4.57 34.70
CA SER A 42 -15.67 5.70 34.39
C SER A 42 -14.93 6.81 33.66
N ALA A 43 -13.71 7.16 34.10
CA ALA A 43 -12.90 8.17 33.46
C ALA A 43 -12.54 7.78 32.01
N VAL A 44 -12.06 6.57 31.78
CA VAL A 44 -11.66 6.09 30.44
C VAL A 44 -12.84 6.06 29.46
N LEU A 45 -14.04 5.72 29.94
CA LEU A 45 -15.26 5.72 29.12
C LEU A 45 -15.79 7.14 28.87
N THR A 46 -15.75 8.01 29.89
CA THR A 46 -16.24 9.40 29.78
C THR A 46 -15.34 10.24 28.89
N GLU A 47 -14.02 10.08 29.01
CA GLU A 47 -13.02 10.72 28.16
C GLU A 47 -12.93 10.09 26.75
N GLY A 48 -13.74 9.07 26.47
CA GLY A 48 -13.82 8.45 25.15
C GLY A 48 -12.55 7.74 24.70
N LEU A 49 -11.72 7.27 25.63
CA LEU A 49 -10.52 6.50 25.27
C LEU A 49 -10.90 5.08 24.82
N LEU A 50 -11.80 4.44 25.57
CA LEU A 50 -12.43 3.16 25.21
C LEU A 50 -13.94 3.34 25.13
N VAL A 51 -14.58 2.61 24.23
CA VAL A 51 -16.03 2.56 24.08
C VAL A 51 -16.52 1.11 24.14
N PRO A 52 -17.75 0.87 24.63
CA PRO A 52 -18.38 -0.44 24.54
C PRO A 52 -18.46 -0.92 23.09
N ALA A 53 -18.10 -2.17 22.85
CA ALA A 53 -18.24 -2.84 21.57
C ALA A 53 -18.56 -4.31 21.79
N GLY A 54 -19.72 -4.75 21.28
CA GLY A 54 -20.20 -6.12 21.47
C GLY A 54 -20.28 -6.50 22.95
N ALA A 55 -19.53 -7.54 23.32
CA ALA A 55 -19.46 -8.03 24.69
C ALA A 55 -18.40 -7.32 25.54
N GLY A 56 -17.51 -6.53 24.94
CA GLY A 56 -16.36 -5.92 25.59
C GLY A 56 -16.20 -4.43 25.29
N TYR A 57 -14.95 -4.01 25.17
CA TYR A 57 -14.54 -2.63 24.92
C TYR A 57 -13.50 -2.56 23.80
N ARG A 58 -13.50 -1.47 23.05
CA ARG A 58 -12.47 -1.18 22.03
C ARG A 58 -12.01 0.27 22.13
N PHE A 59 -10.87 0.58 21.52
CA PHE A 59 -10.46 1.98 21.34
C PHE A 59 -11.50 2.74 20.55
N ALA A 60 -11.90 3.90 21.06
CA ALA A 60 -12.88 4.75 20.39
C ALA A 60 -12.32 5.29 19.08
N HIS A 61 -11.08 5.78 19.14
CA HIS A 61 -10.33 6.26 17.98
C HIS A 61 -9.52 5.13 17.37
N GLU A 62 -9.90 4.73 16.16
CA GLU A 62 -9.25 3.65 15.41
C GLU A 62 -7.77 3.95 15.17
N GLU A 63 -7.41 5.16 14.73
CA GLU A 63 -6.01 5.52 14.49
C GLU A 63 -5.13 5.41 15.75
N LEU A 64 -5.67 5.78 16.92
CA LEU A 64 -4.98 5.62 18.20
C LEU A 64 -4.84 4.14 18.54
N GLY A 65 -5.92 3.37 18.43
CA GLY A 65 -5.92 1.93 18.67
C GLY A 65 -4.89 1.21 17.81
N ASP A 66 -4.88 1.49 16.51
CA ASP A 66 -3.93 0.95 15.54
C ASP A 66 -2.50 1.28 15.90
N TRP A 67 -2.23 2.54 16.28
CA TRP A 67 -0.90 2.99 16.63
C TRP A 67 -0.37 2.29 17.89
N VAL A 68 -1.17 2.21 18.97
CA VAL A 68 -0.73 1.56 20.22
C VAL A 68 -0.64 0.04 20.03
N GLN A 69 -1.58 -0.57 19.32
CA GLN A 69 -1.57 -2.02 19.07
C GLN A 69 -0.41 -2.41 18.15
N GLY A 70 -0.18 -1.67 17.06
CA GLY A 70 0.95 -1.90 16.15
C GLY A 70 2.32 -1.81 16.85
N ALA A 71 2.43 -1.04 17.93
CA ALA A 71 3.66 -0.96 18.72
C ALA A 71 4.03 -2.25 19.47
N HIS A 72 3.05 -3.13 19.72
CA HIS A 72 3.22 -4.41 20.42
C HIS A 72 3.02 -5.63 19.52
N LEU A 73 2.63 -5.44 18.27
CA LEU A 73 2.39 -6.53 17.33
C LEU A 73 3.71 -7.22 16.95
N ASP A 74 3.75 -8.56 17.03
CA ASP A 74 4.78 -9.36 16.37
C ASP A 74 4.52 -9.37 14.86
N LEU A 75 5.19 -8.45 14.16
CA LEU A 75 5.04 -8.25 12.73
C LEU A 75 5.44 -9.50 11.92
N ASP A 76 6.46 -10.23 12.35
CA ASP A 76 6.96 -11.39 11.61
C ASP A 76 5.97 -12.56 11.72
N ALA A 77 5.42 -12.79 12.90
CA ALA A 77 4.35 -13.76 13.08
C ALA A 77 3.08 -13.36 12.31
N ALA A 78 2.72 -12.08 12.31
CA ALA A 78 1.57 -11.55 11.57
C ALA A 78 1.73 -11.74 10.06
N LEU A 79 2.84 -11.30 9.46
CA LEU A 79 3.11 -11.49 8.02
C LEU A 79 3.14 -12.97 7.64
N ARG A 80 3.73 -13.82 8.49
CA ARG A 80 3.73 -15.27 8.27
C ARG A 80 2.33 -15.87 8.20
N SER A 81 1.42 -15.41 9.07
CA SER A 81 0.03 -15.87 9.12
C SER A 81 -0.83 -15.30 7.99
N LEU A 82 -0.71 -13.99 7.74
CA LEU A 82 -1.59 -13.26 6.82
C LEU A 82 -1.18 -13.44 5.36
N VAL A 83 0.12 -13.36 5.07
CA VAL A 83 0.65 -13.30 3.70
C VAL A 83 1.34 -14.60 3.31
N HIS A 84 2.12 -15.22 4.20
CA HIS A 84 2.98 -16.36 3.85
C HIS A 84 2.41 -17.73 4.22
N ARG A 85 1.13 -17.82 4.63
CA ARG A 85 0.50 -19.10 5.02
C ARG A 85 0.51 -20.15 3.91
N TRP A 86 0.49 -19.73 2.66
CA TRP A 86 0.53 -20.61 1.49
C TRP A 86 1.82 -21.44 1.40
N HIS A 87 2.92 -21.03 2.05
CA HIS A 87 4.13 -21.86 2.12
C HIS A 87 3.91 -23.18 2.88
N ARG A 88 2.91 -23.25 3.78
CA ARG A 88 2.60 -24.47 4.54
C ARG A 88 1.99 -25.58 3.68
N GLY A 89 1.39 -25.25 2.52
CA GLY A 89 0.76 -26.23 1.63
C GLY A 89 1.71 -26.89 0.62
N ARG A 90 2.95 -26.42 0.48
CA ARG A 90 3.93 -26.93 -0.50
C ARG A 90 4.88 -28.01 0.05
N GLY A 91 4.99 -28.13 1.37
CA GLY A 91 5.72 -29.23 2.00
C GLY A 91 4.77 -30.40 2.20
N GLY A 92 4.87 -31.43 1.36
CA GLY A 92 4.20 -32.71 1.55
C GLY A 92 4.71 -33.46 2.78
N THR A 93 4.52 -32.89 3.96
CA THR A 93 4.55 -33.62 5.23
C THR A 93 3.14 -33.60 5.76
N VAL A 94 2.51 -34.78 5.74
CA VAL A 94 1.31 -35.07 6.52
C VAL A 94 1.58 -34.56 7.93
N ARG A 95 0.90 -33.46 8.31
CA ARG A 95 0.87 -33.05 9.71
C ARG A 95 0.31 -34.25 10.48
N PRO A 96 0.96 -34.73 11.56
CA PRO A 96 0.23 -35.54 12.52
C PRO A 96 -1.00 -34.72 12.93
N ALA A 97 -2.16 -35.38 13.01
CA ALA A 97 -3.40 -34.76 13.43
C ALA A 97 -3.10 -33.83 14.62
N SER A 98 -3.31 -32.53 14.42
CA SER A 98 -3.07 -31.53 15.46
C SER A 98 -3.79 -31.97 16.72
N THR A 99 -3.02 -32.12 17.80
CA THR A 99 -3.51 -32.40 19.15
C THR A 99 -4.69 -31.48 19.43
N GLU A 100 -5.83 -32.07 19.77
CA GLU A 100 -7.04 -31.37 20.20
C GLU A 100 -6.68 -30.41 21.34
N GLY A 101 -6.58 -29.10 21.07
CA GLY A 101 -6.24 -28.11 22.08
C GLY A 101 -5.60 -26.82 21.58
N GLU A 102 -5.03 -26.78 20.36
CA GLU A 102 -4.57 -25.51 19.80
C GLU A 102 -5.78 -24.68 19.33
N PRO A 103 -6.05 -23.49 19.90
CA PRO A 103 -7.17 -22.67 19.46
C PRO A 103 -6.94 -22.34 17.98
N ARG A 104 -7.85 -22.83 17.12
CA ARG A 104 -7.84 -22.50 15.70
C ARG A 104 -7.90 -20.98 15.61
N SER A 105 -6.79 -20.36 15.20
CA SER A 105 -6.75 -18.93 14.94
C SER A 105 -7.83 -18.62 13.91
N LEU A 106 -8.90 -17.97 14.34
CA LEU A 106 -9.91 -17.45 13.43
C LEU A 106 -9.20 -16.54 12.41
N PRO A 107 -9.64 -16.53 11.13
CA PRO A 107 -9.06 -15.64 10.13
C PRO A 107 -9.16 -14.20 10.63
N VAL A 108 -8.05 -13.48 10.57
CA VAL A 108 -7.99 -12.09 11.01
C VAL A 108 -8.86 -11.24 10.07
N PRO A 109 -9.85 -10.50 10.57
CA PRO A 109 -10.68 -9.65 9.74
C PRO A 109 -9.87 -8.55 9.05
N ARG A 110 -10.22 -8.25 7.79
CA ARG A 110 -9.55 -7.23 6.96
C ARG A 110 -9.55 -5.82 7.55
N HIS A 111 -10.57 -5.48 8.36
CA HIS A 111 -10.61 -4.19 9.07
C HIS A 111 -9.49 -4.06 10.13
N ARG A 112 -8.82 -5.15 10.52
CA ARG A 112 -7.67 -5.16 11.44
C ARG A 112 -6.34 -4.92 10.73
N ILE A 113 -6.36 -4.30 9.55
CA ILE A 113 -5.15 -3.97 8.81
C ILE A 113 -4.35 -2.82 9.43
N GLY A 114 -5.03 -1.91 10.11
CA GLY A 114 -4.46 -0.74 10.74
C GLY A 114 -3.24 -1.01 11.63
N PRO A 115 -3.33 -1.89 12.64
CA PRO A 115 -2.20 -2.21 13.53
C PRO A 115 -1.01 -2.82 12.78
N VAL A 116 -1.25 -3.61 11.73
CA VAL A 116 -0.20 -4.25 10.94
C VAL A 116 0.55 -3.20 10.10
N ILE A 117 -0.17 -2.26 9.49
CA ILE A 117 0.47 -1.13 8.79
C ILE A 117 1.27 -0.26 9.78
N GLN A 118 0.73 0.00 10.98
CA GLN A 118 1.46 0.75 12.00
C GLN A 118 2.74 0.03 12.43
N ALA A 119 2.69 -1.30 12.59
CA ALA A 119 3.87 -2.11 12.89
C ALA A 119 4.93 -2.03 11.75
N MET A 120 4.51 -2.06 10.48
CA MET A 120 5.39 -1.84 9.32
C MET A 120 6.05 -0.45 9.34
N VAL A 121 5.30 0.62 9.59
CA VAL A 121 5.85 1.98 9.65
C VAL A 121 6.79 2.12 10.86
N LEU A 122 6.45 1.54 12.01
CA LEU A 122 7.29 1.54 13.20
C LEU A 122 8.59 0.74 12.99
N LEU A 123 8.56 -0.36 12.23
CA LEU A 123 9.77 -1.08 11.82
C LEU A 123 10.75 -0.14 11.13
N GLY A 124 10.28 0.62 10.13
CA GLY A 124 11.11 1.60 9.42
C GLY A 124 11.70 2.67 10.33
N ARG A 125 10.94 3.12 11.34
CA ARG A 125 11.40 4.11 12.32
C ARG A 125 12.43 3.55 13.32
N ARG A 126 12.30 2.28 13.72
CA ARG A 126 13.15 1.64 14.74
C ARG A 126 14.41 0.99 14.16
N GLN A 127 14.30 0.40 12.97
CA GLN A 127 15.36 -0.39 12.33
C GLN A 127 15.86 0.22 11.01
N GLY A 128 15.32 1.37 10.61
CA GLY A 128 15.73 2.10 9.42
C GLY A 128 14.95 1.74 8.15
N THR A 129 15.14 2.56 7.12
CA THR A 129 14.41 2.47 5.85
C THR A 129 14.67 1.17 5.10
N ALA A 130 15.90 0.64 5.18
CA ALA A 130 16.28 -0.63 4.54
C ALA A 130 15.47 -1.83 5.05
N ALA A 131 15.21 -1.90 6.36
CA ALA A 131 14.42 -2.98 6.96
C ALA A 131 12.98 -2.97 6.44
N LEU A 132 12.35 -1.80 6.37
CA LEU A 132 11.02 -1.65 5.79
C LEU A 132 11.01 -1.91 4.28
N ALA A 133 12.01 -1.43 3.55
CA ALA A 133 12.13 -1.69 2.11
C ALA A 133 12.25 -3.18 1.79
N HIS A 134 13.01 -3.94 2.60
CA HIS A 134 13.10 -5.40 2.48
C HIS A 134 11.73 -6.06 2.66
N ARG A 135 10.98 -5.69 3.72
CA ARG A 135 9.61 -6.20 3.92
C ARG A 135 8.67 -5.84 2.78
N MET A 136 8.75 -4.63 2.23
CA MET A 136 7.93 -4.24 1.07
C MET A 136 8.30 -5.04 -0.19
N ALA A 137 9.59 -5.32 -0.41
CA ALA A 137 10.03 -6.18 -1.50
C ALA A 137 9.53 -7.62 -1.33
N ASP A 138 9.57 -8.15 -0.11
CA ASP A 138 9.00 -9.47 0.22
C ASP A 138 7.49 -9.54 -0.08
N LEU A 139 6.74 -8.45 0.16
CA LEU A 139 5.32 -8.35 -0.18
C LEU A 139 5.10 -8.37 -1.70
N ILE A 140 5.91 -7.64 -2.49
CA ILE A 140 5.83 -7.67 -3.96
C ILE A 140 6.12 -9.09 -4.48
N GLU A 141 7.14 -9.75 -3.95
CA GLU A 141 7.45 -11.14 -4.32
C GLU A 141 6.33 -12.11 -3.91
N ALA A 142 5.68 -11.87 -2.77
CA ALA A 142 4.51 -12.65 -2.37
C ALA A 142 3.35 -12.45 -3.35
N LEU A 143 3.08 -11.22 -3.80
CA LEU A 143 2.05 -10.92 -4.80
C LEU A 143 2.27 -11.67 -6.11
N ASP A 144 3.51 -11.66 -6.64
CA ASP A 144 3.87 -12.39 -7.86
C ASP A 144 3.60 -13.90 -7.73
N ARG A 145 3.72 -14.46 -6.52
CA ARG A 145 3.50 -15.90 -6.28
C ARG A 145 2.05 -16.24 -6.00
N LEU A 146 1.33 -15.31 -5.37
CA LEU A 146 -0.07 -15.44 -4.96
C LEU A 146 -1.01 -15.23 -6.14
N TRP A 147 -0.60 -14.45 -7.14
CA TRP A 147 -1.40 -14.20 -8.34
C TRP A 147 -0.74 -14.82 -9.56
N THR A 148 -1.38 -15.83 -10.15
CA THR A 148 -0.88 -16.50 -11.37
C THR A 148 -1.76 -16.20 -12.57
N ASP A 149 -1.35 -16.64 -13.76
CA ASP A 149 -2.13 -16.48 -15.00
C ASP A 149 -3.51 -17.15 -14.90
N GLY A 150 -3.63 -18.20 -14.09
CA GLY A 150 -4.92 -18.86 -13.76
C GLY A 150 -5.71 -18.24 -12.61
N GLY A 151 -5.35 -17.04 -12.14
CA GLY A 151 -6.02 -16.34 -11.03
C GLY A 151 -5.29 -16.43 -9.67
N PRO A 152 -5.92 -15.94 -8.59
CA PRO A 152 -5.33 -15.93 -7.25
C PRO A 152 -5.25 -17.33 -6.65
N ARG A 153 -4.04 -17.75 -6.23
CA ARG A 153 -3.83 -18.97 -5.44
C ARG A 153 -4.41 -18.86 -4.04
N ASP A 154 -4.35 -17.65 -3.47
CA ASP A 154 -4.95 -17.33 -2.17
C ASP A 154 -5.31 -15.84 -2.20
N GLU A 155 -6.58 -15.57 -2.52
CA GLU A 155 -7.13 -14.22 -2.72
C GLU A 155 -6.99 -13.34 -1.47
N ASP A 156 -7.20 -13.92 -0.29
CA ASP A 156 -7.11 -13.16 0.94
C ASP A 156 -5.66 -12.83 1.31
N ALA A 157 -4.71 -13.75 1.10
CA ALA A 157 -3.29 -13.43 1.27
C ALA A 157 -2.80 -12.37 0.27
N ALA A 158 -3.30 -12.42 -0.98
CA ALA A 158 -2.99 -11.43 -2.00
C ALA A 158 -3.55 -10.05 -1.63
N TRP A 159 -4.78 -10.01 -1.12
CA TRP A 159 -5.41 -8.80 -0.58
C TRP A 159 -4.54 -8.19 0.53
N TRP A 160 -4.13 -8.99 1.52
CA TRP A 160 -3.27 -8.53 2.61
C TRP A 160 -1.95 -7.96 2.11
N ALA A 161 -1.25 -8.66 1.21
CA ALA A 161 0.03 -8.19 0.70
C ALA A 161 -0.09 -6.85 -0.06
N ALA A 162 -1.10 -6.70 -0.91
CA ALA A 162 -1.34 -5.47 -1.66
C ALA A 162 -1.69 -4.29 -0.74
N HIS A 163 -2.61 -4.49 0.20
CA HIS A 163 -3.10 -3.42 1.08
C HIS A 163 -2.07 -3.03 2.15
N LEU A 164 -1.25 -3.97 2.63
CA LEU A 164 -0.13 -3.67 3.52
C LEU A 164 0.95 -2.87 2.80
N LEU A 165 1.27 -3.22 1.56
CA LEU A 165 2.22 -2.47 0.74
C LEU A 165 1.71 -1.05 0.46
N ASN A 166 0.47 -0.93 -0.05
CA ASN A 166 -0.18 0.35 -0.34
C ASN A 166 -0.23 1.24 0.91
N GLY A 167 -0.85 0.74 1.98
CA GLY A 167 -1.07 1.51 3.21
C GLY A 167 0.23 1.91 3.91
N SER A 168 1.29 1.09 3.83
CA SER A 168 2.60 1.45 4.38
C SER A 168 3.28 2.55 3.56
N LEU A 169 3.28 2.44 2.23
CA LEU A 169 3.88 3.44 1.33
C LEU A 169 3.17 4.79 1.39
N LEU A 170 1.86 4.83 1.62
CA LEU A 170 1.12 6.08 1.79
C LEU A 170 1.32 6.75 3.15
N ARG A 171 1.78 5.99 4.17
CA ARG A 171 1.97 6.48 5.55
C ARG A 171 3.41 6.89 5.88
N VAL A 172 4.40 6.52 5.07
CA VAL A 172 5.77 7.02 5.27
C VAL A 172 5.82 8.54 5.04
N ALA A 173 6.62 9.24 5.85
CA ALA A 173 6.71 10.70 5.76
C ALA A 173 7.47 11.17 4.51
N ASP A 174 8.44 10.37 4.05
CA ASP A 174 9.24 10.57 2.84
C ASP A 174 9.36 9.23 2.11
N ALA A 175 8.94 9.17 0.85
CA ALA A 175 8.98 7.96 0.05
C ALA A 175 10.28 7.78 -0.76
N ARG A 176 11.19 8.78 -0.79
CA ARG A 176 12.46 8.71 -1.54
C ARG A 176 13.32 7.47 -1.20
N PRO A 177 13.46 7.05 0.07
CA PRO A 177 14.25 5.85 0.40
C PRO A 177 13.69 4.56 -0.23
N TYR A 178 12.44 4.57 -0.68
CA TYR A 178 11.74 3.42 -1.23
C TYR A 178 11.62 3.46 -2.75
N LEU A 179 12.33 4.37 -3.44
CA LEU A 179 12.30 4.47 -4.91
C LEU A 179 12.66 3.15 -5.61
N GLY A 180 13.57 2.36 -5.04
CA GLY A 180 13.89 1.03 -5.57
C GLY A 180 12.67 0.10 -5.58
N VAL A 181 11.94 0.04 -4.46
CA VAL A 181 10.70 -0.74 -4.32
C VAL A 181 9.62 -0.23 -5.28
N LEU A 182 9.44 1.09 -5.35
CA LEU A 182 8.47 1.73 -6.25
C LEU A 182 8.79 1.45 -7.74
N ARG A 183 10.06 1.48 -8.13
CA ARG A 183 10.47 1.13 -9.50
C ARG A 183 10.21 -0.33 -9.84
N VAL A 184 10.43 -1.25 -8.88
CA VAL A 184 10.09 -2.67 -9.05
C VAL A 184 8.58 -2.83 -9.23
N LEU A 185 7.78 -2.20 -8.36
CA LEU A 185 6.32 -2.23 -8.43
C LEU A 185 5.81 -1.69 -9.77
N ALA A 186 6.33 -0.55 -10.24
CA ALA A 186 5.99 0.00 -11.55
C ALA A 186 6.34 -0.97 -12.69
N GLY A 187 7.52 -1.59 -12.63
CA GLY A 187 7.93 -2.61 -13.61
C GLY A 187 7.02 -3.84 -13.62
N ARG A 188 6.49 -4.26 -12.47
CA ARG A 188 5.51 -5.36 -12.37
C ARG A 188 4.17 -5.00 -12.98
N ILE A 189 3.65 -3.81 -12.67
CA ILE A 189 2.40 -3.29 -13.26
C ILE A 189 2.51 -3.24 -14.79
N THR A 190 3.57 -2.64 -15.32
CA THR A 190 3.77 -2.53 -16.77
C THR A 190 3.90 -3.90 -17.43
N ARG A 191 4.66 -4.84 -16.82
CA ARG A 191 4.79 -6.20 -17.35
C ARG A 191 3.46 -6.94 -17.36
N ARG A 192 2.66 -6.84 -16.29
CA ARG A 192 1.36 -7.51 -16.19
C ARG A 192 0.37 -6.94 -17.20
N SER A 193 0.41 -5.63 -17.43
CA SER A 193 -0.42 -4.96 -18.43
C SER A 193 -0.10 -5.44 -19.85
N ALA A 194 1.13 -5.87 -20.13
CA ALA A 194 1.52 -6.36 -21.45
C ALA A 194 1.24 -7.87 -21.67
N ALA A 195 0.65 -8.57 -20.70
CA ALA A 195 0.46 -10.02 -20.80
C ALA A 195 -0.55 -10.40 -21.91
N PRO A 196 -0.31 -11.49 -22.68
CA PRO A 196 -1.11 -11.84 -23.87
C PRO A 196 -2.56 -12.22 -23.59
N ASP A 197 -2.89 -12.65 -22.36
CA ASP A 197 -4.22 -13.15 -21.97
C ASP A 197 -5.31 -12.04 -21.82
N GLY A 198 -5.04 -10.87 -22.40
CA GLY A 198 -5.99 -9.78 -22.56
C GLY A 198 -6.11 -8.82 -21.36
N PRO A 199 -6.86 -7.71 -21.51
CA PRO A 199 -6.95 -6.61 -20.53
C PRO A 199 -7.66 -6.91 -19.20
N GLY A 200 -7.88 -8.18 -18.83
CA GLY A 200 -8.93 -8.54 -17.89
C GLY A 200 -8.63 -8.24 -16.42
N ASP A 201 -7.37 -8.36 -15.97
CA ASP A 201 -7.07 -8.25 -14.55
C ASP A 201 -5.60 -7.97 -14.26
N LEU A 202 -5.30 -6.78 -13.75
CA LEU A 202 -4.00 -6.49 -13.10
C LEU A 202 -3.79 -7.36 -11.85
N GLY A 203 -4.82 -8.10 -11.45
CA GLY A 203 -4.86 -8.92 -10.27
C GLY A 203 -4.68 -8.06 -9.04
N ALA A 204 -3.88 -8.56 -8.12
CA ALA A 204 -3.52 -7.83 -6.91
C ALA A 204 -2.78 -6.50 -7.18
N TYR A 205 -2.28 -6.26 -8.40
CA TYR A 205 -1.67 -4.97 -8.76
C TYR A 205 -2.68 -3.88 -9.16
N GLY A 206 -3.97 -4.22 -9.29
CA GLY A 206 -5.04 -3.25 -9.57
C GLY A 206 -5.10 -2.11 -8.55
N GLU A 207 -4.78 -2.41 -7.29
CA GLU A 207 -4.71 -1.48 -6.15
C GLU A 207 -3.73 -0.30 -6.35
N PHE A 208 -2.81 -0.38 -7.31
CA PHE A 208 -1.76 0.62 -7.57
C PHE A 208 -2.03 1.47 -8.82
N GLY A 209 -3.25 1.99 -8.94
CA GLY A 209 -3.67 2.91 -9.99
C GLY A 209 -3.06 4.32 -9.88
N PRO A 210 -3.32 5.23 -10.85
CA PRO A 210 -2.74 6.58 -10.86
C PRO A 210 -2.97 7.38 -9.56
N TRP A 211 -4.09 7.18 -8.89
CA TRP A 211 -4.40 7.79 -7.59
C TRP A 211 -3.33 7.48 -6.53
N PHE A 212 -2.80 6.25 -6.49
CA PHE A 212 -1.81 5.81 -5.52
C PHE A 212 -0.50 6.59 -5.72
N TRP A 213 -0.01 6.63 -6.96
CA TRP A 213 1.23 7.33 -7.31
C TRP A 213 1.17 8.84 -7.07
N ARG A 214 0.00 9.46 -7.25
CA ARG A 214 -0.22 10.87 -6.93
C ARG A 214 -0.15 11.17 -5.43
N ARG A 215 -0.59 10.23 -4.58
CA ARG A 215 -0.62 10.41 -3.11
C ARG A 215 0.73 10.13 -2.44
N LEU A 216 1.69 9.54 -3.15
CA LEU A 216 3.03 9.32 -2.61
C LEU A 216 3.73 10.66 -2.31
N ARG A 217 4.37 10.71 -1.13
CA ARG A 217 5.17 11.84 -0.66
C ARG A 217 6.56 11.80 -1.30
N LEU A 218 6.64 12.29 -2.54
CA LEU A 218 7.84 12.34 -3.36
C LEU A 218 8.09 13.75 -3.89
N PRO A 219 9.36 14.14 -4.11
CA PRO A 219 9.69 15.26 -4.98
C PRO A 219 9.11 15.05 -6.37
N GLU A 220 8.90 16.17 -7.08
CA GLU A 220 8.26 16.12 -8.38
C GLU A 220 9.08 15.35 -9.43
N GLU A 221 10.40 15.52 -9.45
CA GLU A 221 11.31 14.79 -10.34
C GLU A 221 11.13 13.27 -10.23
N ASP A 222 11.17 12.74 -9.01
CA ASP A 222 11.00 11.31 -8.74
C ASP A 222 9.60 10.81 -9.12
N ARG A 223 8.57 11.62 -8.85
CA ARG A 223 7.19 11.29 -9.22
C ARG A 223 7.03 11.20 -10.74
N ILE A 224 7.56 12.18 -11.48
CA ILE A 224 7.50 12.20 -12.94
C ILE A 224 8.31 11.04 -13.53
N ASP A 225 9.50 10.68 -13.01
CA ASP A 225 10.23 9.48 -13.46
C ASP A 225 9.44 8.18 -13.22
N LEU A 226 8.75 8.05 -12.07
CA LEU A 226 7.91 6.88 -11.81
C LEU A 226 6.71 6.81 -12.75
N LEU A 227 6.03 7.94 -12.99
CA LEU A 227 4.92 7.98 -13.94
C LEU A 227 5.38 7.64 -15.37
N ARG A 228 6.55 8.13 -15.80
CA ARG A 228 7.19 7.72 -17.07
C ARG A 228 7.32 6.21 -17.21
N ARG A 229 7.64 5.50 -16.12
CA ARG A 229 7.80 4.04 -16.13
C ARG A 229 6.48 3.30 -16.30
N LEU A 230 5.38 3.92 -15.84
CA LEU A 230 4.03 3.38 -15.84
C LEU A 230 3.23 3.70 -17.10
N VAL A 231 3.53 4.80 -17.80
CA VAL A 231 2.83 5.21 -19.04
C VAL A 231 2.67 4.09 -20.09
N PRO A 232 3.61 3.15 -20.30
CA PRO A 232 3.36 2.01 -21.19
C PRO A 232 2.14 1.16 -20.83
N ALA A 233 1.67 1.19 -19.58
CA ALA A 233 0.48 0.51 -19.10
C ALA A 233 -0.84 1.28 -19.36
N ASP A 234 -0.81 2.47 -19.97
CA ASP A 234 -2.00 3.31 -20.23
C ASP A 234 -2.94 2.77 -21.32
N GLY A 235 -2.47 1.78 -22.09
CA GLY A 235 -3.21 1.23 -23.23
C GLY A 235 -4.41 0.35 -22.91
N LEU A 236 -4.63 0.02 -21.63
CA LEU A 236 -5.69 -0.90 -21.22
C LEU A 236 -6.83 -0.15 -20.52
N PRO A 237 -8.10 -0.48 -20.80
CA PRO A 237 -9.23 -0.04 -19.97
C PRO A 237 -9.00 -0.45 -18.52
N ARG A 238 -9.25 0.46 -17.57
CA ARG A 238 -9.06 0.21 -16.13
C ARG A 238 -10.39 0.28 -15.40
N THR A 239 -10.53 -0.50 -14.33
CA THR A 239 -11.74 -0.54 -13.49
C THR A 239 -11.95 0.71 -12.63
N ASP A 240 -10.89 1.49 -12.37
CA ASP A 240 -10.88 2.63 -11.42
C ASP A 240 -11.25 3.97 -12.08
N GLY A 241 -12.11 3.95 -13.09
CA GLY A 241 -12.33 5.07 -13.99
C GLY A 241 -11.14 5.27 -14.92
N ASP A 242 -11.40 5.72 -16.14
CA ASP A 242 -10.46 5.71 -17.26
C ASP A 242 -9.21 6.62 -17.12
N GLU A 243 -8.84 7.04 -15.89
CA GLU A 243 -7.65 7.85 -15.63
C GLU A 243 -6.39 7.05 -15.97
N ARG A 244 -5.62 7.56 -16.93
CA ARG A 244 -4.31 7.05 -17.35
C ARG A 244 -3.20 7.64 -16.47
N TYR A 245 -2.05 6.99 -16.42
CA TYR A 245 -0.84 7.54 -15.81
C TYR A 245 -0.40 8.83 -16.53
N LEU A 246 -0.57 8.92 -17.84
CA LEU A 246 -0.35 10.18 -18.59
C LEU A 246 -1.30 11.31 -18.16
N ASP A 247 -2.54 11.01 -17.76
CA ASP A 247 -3.46 12.02 -17.23
C ASP A 247 -2.97 12.56 -15.88
N ALA A 248 -2.39 11.70 -15.04
CA ALA A 248 -1.75 12.14 -13.80
C ALA A 248 -0.59 13.12 -14.08
N VAL A 249 0.20 12.89 -15.13
CA VAL A 249 1.25 13.80 -15.58
C VAL A 249 0.67 15.11 -16.11
N ALA A 250 -0.38 15.04 -16.93
CA ALA A 250 -1.07 16.21 -17.47
C ALA A 250 -1.65 17.11 -16.36
N ARG A 251 -2.14 16.52 -15.25
CA ARG A 251 -2.56 17.27 -14.06
C ARG A 251 -1.39 17.95 -13.35
N ARG A 252 -0.23 17.30 -13.24
CA ARG A 252 0.96 17.93 -12.65
C ARG A 252 1.47 19.09 -13.50
N LEU A 253 1.56 18.89 -14.81
CA LEU A 253 1.90 19.94 -15.78
C LEU A 253 0.94 21.14 -15.69
N ALA A 254 -0.36 20.90 -15.48
CA ALA A 254 -1.34 21.97 -15.30
C ALA A 254 -1.16 22.76 -13.98
N LEU A 255 -0.58 22.14 -12.95
CA LEU A 255 -0.39 22.76 -11.63
C LEU A 255 0.90 23.58 -11.57
N ASP A 256 1.96 23.12 -12.22
CA ASP A 256 3.29 23.77 -12.22
C ASP A 256 4.03 23.43 -13.52
N ALA A 257 3.72 24.17 -14.59
CA ALA A 257 4.31 23.91 -15.90
C ALA A 257 5.84 24.13 -15.94
N PRO A 258 6.39 25.23 -15.39
CA PRO A 258 7.84 25.46 -15.39
C PRO A 258 8.64 24.34 -14.72
N ALA A 259 8.11 23.73 -13.66
CA ALA A 259 8.78 22.61 -13.00
C ALA A 259 8.71 21.29 -13.79
N VAL A 260 7.60 21.03 -14.51
CA VAL A 260 7.32 19.73 -15.14
C VAL A 260 7.81 19.65 -16.59
N GLN A 261 7.82 20.76 -17.34
CA GLN A 261 8.23 20.77 -18.74
C GLN A 261 9.66 20.24 -18.97
N PRO A 262 10.70 20.66 -18.19
CA PRO A 262 12.05 20.11 -18.36
C PRO A 262 12.12 18.61 -18.06
N LEU A 263 11.31 18.14 -17.11
CA LEU A 263 11.23 16.72 -16.76
C LEU A 263 10.61 15.88 -17.89
N LEU A 264 9.60 16.42 -18.58
CA LEU A 264 8.98 15.79 -19.76
C LEU A 264 9.93 15.77 -20.97
N CYS A 265 10.75 16.81 -21.17
CA CYS A 265 11.75 16.83 -22.24
C CYS A 265 12.75 15.66 -22.12
N ARG A 266 13.10 15.26 -20.89
CA ARG A 266 13.94 14.07 -20.63
C ARG A 266 13.33 12.75 -21.11
N TRP A 267 12.04 12.72 -21.45
CA TRP A 267 11.36 11.52 -21.95
C TRP A 267 11.55 11.34 -23.46
N PHE A 268 12.08 12.33 -24.18
CA PHE A 268 12.16 12.31 -25.65
C PHE A 268 13.06 11.22 -26.22
N THR A 269 13.85 10.55 -25.39
CA THR A 269 14.69 9.39 -25.75
C THR A 269 14.07 8.05 -25.31
N ASP A 270 12.88 8.08 -24.73
CA ASP A 270 12.20 6.90 -24.19
C ASP A 270 11.32 6.22 -25.25
N GLU A 271 11.93 5.31 -26.01
CA GLU A 271 11.30 4.59 -27.11
C GLU A 271 10.47 3.37 -26.68
N ARG A 272 10.16 3.23 -25.38
CA ARG A 272 9.32 2.12 -24.92
C ARG A 272 7.92 2.25 -25.53
N PRO A 273 7.37 1.20 -26.17
CA PRO A 273 6.08 1.28 -26.83
C PRO A 273 4.96 1.34 -25.80
N LEU A 274 3.94 2.13 -26.11
CA LEU A 274 2.67 2.12 -25.39
C LEU A 274 1.86 0.91 -25.83
N LEU A 275 1.18 0.29 -24.87
CA LEU A 275 0.13 -0.65 -25.21
C LEU A 275 -0.98 0.12 -25.94
N VAL A 276 -1.54 -0.50 -26.96
CA VAL A 276 -2.69 0.02 -27.67
C VAL A 276 -3.82 -0.96 -27.43
N GLY A 277 -5.02 -0.45 -27.17
CA GLY A 277 -6.18 -1.29 -26.86
C GLY A 277 -6.47 -2.30 -27.99
N PRO A 278 -7.18 -3.40 -27.69
CA PRO A 278 -7.45 -4.47 -28.66
C PRO A 278 -8.21 -4.01 -29.91
N ASP A 279 -8.96 -2.90 -29.82
CA ASP A 279 -9.73 -2.32 -30.93
C ASP A 279 -8.93 -1.29 -31.76
N ALA A 280 -7.66 -1.06 -31.41
CA ALA A 280 -6.86 -0.09 -32.14
C ALA A 280 -6.45 -0.65 -33.51
N PRO A 281 -6.50 0.18 -34.57
CA PRO A 281 -6.03 -0.23 -35.88
C PRO A 281 -4.57 -0.72 -35.78
N ASP A 282 -4.21 -1.71 -36.58
CA ASP A 282 -2.86 -2.26 -36.62
C ASP A 282 -1.92 -1.18 -37.21
N VAL A 283 -1.46 -0.26 -36.36
CA VAL A 283 -0.61 0.86 -36.77
C VAL A 283 0.84 0.34 -36.90
N PRO A 284 1.53 0.57 -38.03
CA PRO A 284 2.89 0.08 -38.25
C PRO A 284 3.91 0.53 -37.19
N LEU A 285 3.64 1.65 -36.53
CA LEU A 285 4.47 2.21 -35.46
C LEU A 285 3.60 2.43 -34.22
N ARG A 286 3.85 1.65 -33.16
CA ARG A 286 3.18 1.86 -31.88
C ARG A 286 3.64 3.20 -31.28
N PRO A 287 2.73 4.03 -30.74
CA PRO A 287 3.12 5.23 -30.01
C PRO A 287 4.13 4.89 -28.91
N THR A 288 5.12 5.75 -28.67
CA THR A 288 6.13 5.56 -27.62
C THR A 288 5.89 6.52 -26.46
N VAL A 289 6.59 6.29 -25.34
CA VAL A 289 6.60 7.25 -24.21
C VAL A 289 7.09 8.63 -24.67
N ALA A 290 8.13 8.68 -25.51
CA ALA A 290 8.61 9.92 -26.12
C ALA A 290 7.52 10.64 -26.93
N ALA A 291 6.82 9.91 -27.82
CA ALA A 291 5.73 10.48 -28.62
C ALA A 291 4.58 11.01 -27.76
N ALA A 292 4.22 10.32 -26.67
CA ALA A 292 3.20 10.78 -25.74
C ALA A 292 3.62 12.05 -24.97
N ALA A 293 4.88 12.15 -24.55
CA ALA A 293 5.41 13.36 -23.92
C ALA A 293 5.37 14.56 -24.88
N GLN A 294 5.82 14.37 -26.12
CA GLN A 294 5.80 15.41 -27.16
C GLN A 294 4.37 15.86 -27.47
N ALA A 295 3.43 14.91 -27.63
CA ALA A 295 2.03 15.23 -27.86
C ALA A 295 1.41 16.02 -26.70
N LEU A 296 1.71 15.63 -25.45
CA LEU A 296 1.23 16.33 -24.26
C LEU A 296 1.79 17.76 -24.17
N LEU A 297 3.10 17.94 -24.36
CA LEU A 297 3.74 19.26 -24.37
C LEU A 297 3.18 20.14 -25.50
N TYR A 298 3.01 19.58 -26.70
CA TYR A 298 2.40 20.31 -27.83
C TYR A 298 0.96 20.73 -27.53
N ALA A 299 0.15 19.85 -26.95
CA ALA A 299 -1.23 20.13 -26.58
C ALA A 299 -1.37 21.16 -25.46
N ARG A 300 -0.35 21.31 -24.60
CA ARG A 300 -0.34 22.21 -23.43
C ARG A 300 0.75 23.28 -23.51
N ARG A 301 1.19 23.62 -24.72
CA ARG A 301 2.30 24.55 -25.00
C ARG A 301 2.06 25.98 -24.53
N ASP A 302 0.80 26.33 -24.33
CA ASP A 302 0.32 27.65 -23.90
C ASP A 302 0.47 27.90 -22.39
N LEU A 303 0.78 26.88 -21.59
CA LEU A 303 0.90 27.03 -20.13
C LEU A 303 2.12 27.84 -19.68
N ALA A 304 3.25 27.69 -20.37
CA ALA A 304 4.54 28.32 -20.06
C ALA A 304 5.45 28.17 -21.30
N LEU A 305 5.21 29.00 -22.32
CA LEU A 305 5.83 28.83 -23.64
C LEU A 305 7.32 29.20 -23.64
N ASP A 306 7.68 30.26 -22.91
CA ASP A 306 9.06 30.74 -22.84
C ASP A 306 9.92 29.70 -22.10
N GLU A 307 9.45 29.20 -20.95
CA GLU A 307 10.12 28.15 -20.18
C GLU A 307 10.21 26.83 -20.96
N LEU A 308 9.17 26.48 -21.75
CA LEU A 308 9.22 25.31 -22.63
C LEU A 308 10.31 25.47 -23.69
N THR A 309 10.44 26.65 -24.27
CA THR A 309 11.45 26.93 -25.30
C THR A 309 12.85 26.82 -24.69
N ASP A 310 13.06 27.39 -23.51
CA ASP A 310 14.32 27.27 -22.76
C ASP A 310 14.65 25.81 -22.38
N ALA A 311 13.63 25.03 -21.99
CA ALA A 311 13.81 23.62 -21.64
C ALA A 311 14.17 22.73 -22.85
N LEU A 312 13.74 23.10 -24.07
CA LEU A 312 14.00 22.33 -25.30
C LEU A 312 15.42 22.56 -25.85
N ILE A 313 16.05 23.68 -25.52
CA ILE A 313 17.41 24.03 -25.98
C ILE A 313 18.51 23.60 -25.00
N ALA A 314 18.15 23.22 -23.77
CA ALA A 314 19.06 22.82 -22.70
C ALA A 314 19.53 21.35 -22.81
#